data_AF-A0A4D4J3D7-F1
#
_entry.id   AF-A0A4D4J3D7-F1
#
_cell.length_a   1.000
_cell.length_b   1.000
_cell.length_c   1.000
_cell.angle_alpha   90.00
_cell.angle_beta   90.00
_cell.angle_gamma   90.00
#
_symmetry.space_group_name_H-M   'P 1'
#
loop_
_entity.id
_entity.type
_entity.pdbx_description
1 polymer ?
#
loop_
_entity_poly.entity_id
_entity_poly.type
_entity_poly.pdbx_seq_one_letter_code
_entity_poly.pdbx_strand_id
1 'polypeptide(L)' 'MERTRSFLRSLGLPGGDPSEAPTSTKRFPDGAQFRVEIPSVEGPEALDAVLDEADARGVLVHRVS' A
#
# COMPACT_ATOMS: atom_id res chain seq x y z
N MET A 1 -13.95 13.71 16.17
CA MET A 1 -12.54 13.69 15.74
C MET A 1 -11.65 14.68 16.49
N GLU A 2 -12.09 15.91 16.82
CA GLU A 2 -11.20 16.93 17.41
C GLU A 2 -10.58 16.54 18.76
N ARG A 3 -11.31 15.84 19.64
CA ARG A 3 -10.75 15.30 20.89
C ARG A 3 -9.57 14.36 20.64
N THR A 4 -9.69 13.46 19.66
CA THR A 4 -8.63 12.53 19.26
C THR A 4 -7.41 13.27 18.72
N ARG A 5 -7.63 14.28 17.86
CA ARG A 5 -6.55 15.11 17.30
C ARG A 5 -5.79 15.88 18.39
N SER A 6 -6.52 16.46 19.35
CA SER A 6 -5.91 17.14 20.50
C SER A 6 -5.12 16.20 21.39
N PHE A 7 -5.61 14.98 21.61
CA PHE A 7 -4.88 13.97 22.35
C PHE A 7 -3.58 13.57 21.65
N LEU A 8 -3.60 13.30 20.34
CA LEU A 8 -2.40 13.01 19.56
C LEU A 8 -1.37 14.16 19.63
N ARG A 9 -1.83 15.41 19.49
CA ARG A 9 -0.95 16.59 19.64
C ARG A 9 -0.33 16.68 21.04
N SER A 10 -1.06 16.33 22.10
CA SER A 10 -0.51 16.31 23.46
C SER A 10 0.60 15.25 23.66
N LEU A 11 0.63 14.23 22.81
CA LEU A 11 1.70 13.21 22.77
C LEU A 11 2.84 13.59 21.82
N GLY A 12 2.81 14.78 21.21
CA GLY A 12 3.77 15.21 20.19
C GLY A 12 3.56 14.56 18.82
N LEU A 13 2.43 13.90 18.59
CA LEU A 13 2.08 13.27 17.31
C LEU A 13 1.29 14.24 16.40
N PRO A 14 1.35 14.07 15.07
CA PRO A 14 0.55 14.86 14.15
C PRO A 14 -0.95 14.69 14.43
N GLY A 15 -1.70 15.80 14.40
CA GLY A 15 -3.15 15.80 14.53
C GLY A 15 -3.89 15.39 13.24
N GLY A 16 -3.15 15.09 12.17
CA GLY A 16 -3.65 14.71 10.87
C GLY A 16 -2.51 14.54 9.88
N ASP A 17 -2.85 14.03 8.71
CA ASP A 17 -1.89 13.85 7.62
C ASP A 17 -1.47 15.21 7.02
N PRO A 18 -0.26 15.28 6.44
CA PRO A 18 0.17 16.44 5.66
C PRO A 18 -0.82 16.74 4.52
N SER A 19 -0.93 18.03 4.14
CA SER A 19 -1.70 18.41 2.95
C SER A 19 -1.11 17.84 1.66
N GLU A 20 0.21 17.63 1.64
CA GLU A 20 0.93 16.98 0.56
C GLU A 20 1.78 15.85 1.14
N ALA A 21 1.55 14.62 0.66
CA ALA A 21 2.28 13.45 1.13
C ALA A 21 3.73 13.50 0.61
N PRO A 22 4.74 13.34 1.48
CA PRO A 22 6.13 13.33 1.03
C PRO A 22 6.41 12.09 0.18
N THR A 23 7.19 12.27 -0.89
CA THR A 23 7.64 11.15 -1.71
C THR A 23 8.77 10.40 -1.01
N SER A 24 8.59 9.10 -0.77
CA SER A 24 9.65 8.24 -0.25
C SER A 24 10.83 8.18 -1.23
N THR A 25 12.06 8.35 -0.72
CA THR A 25 13.31 8.23 -1.50
C THR A 25 13.81 6.79 -1.60
N LYS A 26 13.24 5.84 -0.83
CA LYS A 26 13.64 4.43 -0.87
C LYS A 26 13.26 3.78 -2.19
N ARG A 27 14.11 2.87 -2.69
CA ARG A 27 13.92 2.12 -3.93
C ARG A 27 14.33 0.66 -3.76
N PHE A 28 13.74 -0.23 -4.56
CA PHE A 28 14.22 -1.59 -4.77
C PHE A 28 15.51 -1.57 -5.61
N PRO A 29 16.28 -2.68 -5.66
CA PRO A 29 17.52 -2.75 -6.45
C PRO A 29 17.36 -2.42 -7.94
N ASP A 30 16.17 -2.64 -8.51
CA ASP A 30 15.82 -2.30 -9.89
C ASP A 30 15.28 -0.87 -10.05
N GLY A 31 15.29 -0.07 -8.98
CA GLY A 31 14.83 1.32 -8.99
C GLY A 31 13.32 1.49 -8.82
N ALA A 32 12.54 0.42 -8.62
CA ALA A 32 11.10 0.55 -8.36
C ALA A 32 10.83 1.19 -6.98
N GLN A 33 9.75 1.97 -6.86
CA GLN A 33 9.38 2.64 -5.61
C GLN A 33 8.54 1.75 -4.67
N PHE A 34 7.75 0.84 -5.23
CA PHE A 34 6.90 -0.08 -4.47
C PHE A 34 6.77 -1.42 -5.20
N ARG A 35 6.23 -2.41 -4.49
CA ARG A 35 5.81 -3.72 -5.01
C ARG A 35 4.40 -3.98 -4.51
N VAL A 36 3.65 -4.76 -5.28
CA VAL A 36 2.28 -5.17 -4.93
C VAL A 36 2.31 -6.66 -4.66
N GLU A 37 1.78 -7.04 -3.49
CA GLU A 37 1.57 -8.44 -3.11
C GLU A 37 0.09 -8.64 -2.79
N ILE A 38 -0.45 -9.77 -3.25
CA ILE A 38 -1.78 -10.24 -2.88
C ILE A 38 -1.58 -11.51 -2.03
N PRO A 39 -1.83 -11.47 -0.72
CA PRO A 39 -1.70 -12.64 0.14
C PRO A 39 -2.96 -13.52 0.09
N SER A 40 -2.84 -14.74 0.59
CA SER A 40 -3.91 -15.74 0.68
C SER A 40 -4.47 -16.13 -0.68
N VAL A 41 -3.59 -16.30 -1.67
CA VAL A 41 -3.96 -16.79 -3.01
C VAL A 41 -3.88 -18.32 -2.99
N GLU A 42 -4.94 -18.93 -2.48
CA GLU A 42 -4.98 -20.36 -2.19
C GLU A 42 -5.37 -21.19 -3.42
N GLY A 43 -4.37 -21.57 -4.20
CA GLY A 43 -4.52 -22.50 -5.33
C GLY A 43 -4.67 -21.81 -6.69
N PRO A 44 -4.79 -22.61 -7.76
CA PRO A 44 -4.71 -22.11 -9.13
C PRO A 44 -5.90 -21.23 -9.52
N GLU A 45 -7.12 -21.58 -9.13
CA GLU A 45 -8.33 -20.81 -9.47
C GLU A 45 -8.29 -19.40 -8.86
N ALA A 46 -7.78 -19.28 -7.63
CA ALA A 46 -7.58 -17.98 -6.99
C ALA A 46 -6.48 -17.17 -7.68
N LEU A 47 -5.41 -17.81 -8.13
CA LEU A 47 -4.34 -17.16 -8.87
C LEU A 47 -4.84 -16.61 -10.22
N ASP A 48 -5.62 -17.40 -10.96
CA ASP A 48 -6.21 -16.97 -12.24
C ASP A 48 -7.07 -15.70 -12.03
N ALA A 49 -7.92 -15.69 -11.00
CA ALA A 49 -8.74 -14.52 -10.67
C ALA A 49 -7.90 -13.28 -10.33
N VAL A 50 -6.76 -13.44 -9.64
CA VAL A 50 -5.83 -12.34 -9.36
C VAL A 50 -5.18 -11.81 -10.64
N LEU A 51 -4.77 -12.70 -11.54
CA LEU A 51 -4.12 -12.31 -12.80
C LEU A 51 -5.10 -11.58 -13.73
N ASP A 52 -6.33 -12.09 -13.86
CA ASP A 52 -7.39 -11.47 -14.67
C ASP A 52 -7.71 -10.06 -14.17
N GLU A 53 -7.85 -9.87 -12.85
CA GLU A 53 -8.16 -8.57 -12.28
C GLU A 53 -6.96 -7.61 -12.35
N ALA A 54 -5.74 -8.12 -12.18
CA ALA A 54 -4.51 -7.35 -12.33
C ALA A 54 -4.37 -6.80 -13.76
N ASP A 55 -4.64 -7.63 -14.77
CA ASP A 55 -4.65 -7.22 -16.17
C ASP A 55 -5.76 -6.21 -16.45
N ALA A 56 -6.98 -6.47 -16.00
CA ALA A 56 -8.13 -5.57 -16.16
C ALA A 56 -7.88 -4.17 -15.57
N ARG A 57 -7.10 -4.07 -14.48
CA ARG A 57 -6.73 -2.80 -13.84
C ARG A 57 -5.40 -2.21 -14.31
N GLY A 58 -4.63 -2.93 -15.12
CA GLY A 58 -3.27 -2.54 -15.49
C GLY A 58 -2.33 -2.44 -14.29
N VAL A 59 -2.50 -3.30 -13.28
CA VAL A 59 -1.70 -3.33 -12.06
C VAL A 59 -0.71 -4.49 -12.11
N LEU A 60 0.58 -4.19 -11.96
CA LEU A 60 1.61 -5.23 -11.87
C LEU A 60 1.68 -5.83 -10.45
N VAL A 61 1.16 -7.05 -10.28
CA VAL A 61 1.35 -7.87 -9.08
C VAL A 61 2.73 -8.53 -9.14
N HIS A 62 3.52 -8.35 -8.10
CA HIS A 62 4.90 -8.83 -8.05
C HIS A 62 5.04 -10.17 -7.34
N ARG A 63 4.11 -10.46 -6.43
CA ARG A 63 4.12 -11.66 -5.60
C ARG A 63 2.70 -12.02 -5.18
N VAL A 64 2.48 -13.32 -5.04
CA VAL A 64 1.35 -13.89 -4.30
C VAL A 64 1.89 -14.78 -3.18
N SER A 65 1.09 -15.02 -2.15
CA SER A 65 1.44 -15.93 -1.05
C SER A 65 0.27 -16.79 -0.62
#